data_AF-A0A961ATP8-F1
#
_entry.id   AF-A0A961ATP8-F1
#
_cell.length_a   1.000
_cell.length_b   1.000
_cell.length_c   1.000
_cell.angle_alpha   90.00
_cell.angle_beta   90.00
_cell.angle_gamma   90.00
#
_symmetry.space_group_name_H-M   'P 1'
#
loop_
_entity.id
_entity.type
_entity.pdbx_description
1 polymer ?
#
loop_
_entity_poly.entity_id
_entity_poly.type
_entity_poly.pdbx_seq_one_letter_code
_entity_poly.pdbx_strand_id
1 'polypeptide(L)'
;MSSRYADFVGEVFGFDHGSRLRELPLPDPSAPIPELELQAQWFAGEFGRDFTSPDGETIEVVQFGHWNRGAGPDFTEAAVKVDGELRRGAIEVDLEATSWEGHGHGENPAFDEVVLHVFLGKFDAEAPRF
;
A
#
# COMPACT_ATOMS: atom_id res chain seq x y z
N MET A 1 3.95 28.88 -22.52
CA MET A 1 2.59 28.30 -22.44
C MET A 1 1.85 28.64 -23.72
N SER A 2 1.25 27.65 -24.39
CA SER A 2 0.57 27.84 -25.68
C SER A 2 -0.65 28.77 -25.54
N SER A 3 -0.85 29.68 -26.50
CA SER A 3 -2.00 30.62 -26.57
C SER A 3 -3.34 29.93 -26.31
N ARG A 4 -3.52 28.71 -26.84
CA ARG A 4 -4.75 27.92 -26.68
C ARG A 4 -5.06 27.53 -25.23
N TYR A 5 -4.04 27.29 -24.42
CA TYR A 5 -4.25 26.91 -23.02
C TYR A 5 -4.71 28.10 -22.18
N ALA A 6 -4.17 29.30 -22.47
CA ALA A 6 -4.60 30.53 -21.81
C ALA A 6 -6.07 30.86 -22.14
N ASP A 7 -6.47 30.70 -23.41
CA ASP A 7 -7.86 30.92 -23.84
C ASP A 7 -8.83 29.93 -23.18
N PHE A 8 -8.49 28.64 -23.12
CA PHE A 8 -9.25 27.60 -22.41
C PHE A 8 -9.45 27.95 -20.93
N VAL A 9 -8.37 28.35 -20.24
CA VAL A 9 -8.45 28.71 -18.82
C VAL A 9 -9.34 29.93 -18.61
N GLY A 10 -9.28 30.92 -19.50
CA GLY A 10 -10.13 32.11 -19.45
C GLY A 10 -11.62 31.78 -19.65
N GLU A 11 -11.95 30.92 -20.62
CA GLU A 11 -13.33 30.51 -20.89
C GLU A 11 -13.93 29.66 -19.75
N VAL A 12 -13.16 28.69 -19.25
CA VAL A 12 -13.65 27.72 -18.27
C VAL A 12 -13.65 28.27 -16.85
N PHE A 13 -12.66 29.09 -16.48
CA PHE A 13 -12.46 29.56 -15.10
C PHE A 13 -12.57 31.09 -14.94
N GLY A 14 -12.72 31.86 -16.01
CA GLY A 14 -12.65 33.33 -15.97
C GLY A 14 -13.93 34.08 -15.59
N PHE A 15 -15.10 33.42 -15.52
CA PHE A 15 -16.38 34.12 -15.32
C PHE A 15 -17.13 33.75 -14.03
N ASP A 16 -16.68 32.77 -13.26
CA ASP A 16 -17.33 32.38 -12.02
C ASP A 16 -16.35 32.50 -10.84
N HIS A 17 -16.52 33.57 -10.05
CA HIS A 17 -15.67 33.91 -8.92
C HIS A 17 -15.90 33.02 -7.67
N GLY A 18 -16.42 31.80 -7.82
CA GLY A 18 -16.56 30.89 -6.68
C GLY A 18 -16.92 29.44 -6.96
N SER A 19 -17.36 29.05 -8.18
CA SER A 19 -17.86 27.69 -8.40
C SER A 19 -16.88 26.68 -9.01
N ARG A 20 -15.71 27.10 -9.52
CA ARG A 20 -14.76 26.21 -10.21
C ARG A 20 -13.35 26.29 -9.63
N LEU A 21 -12.87 25.16 -9.09
CA LEU A 21 -11.50 24.96 -8.63
C LEU A 21 -10.55 24.84 -9.81
N ARG A 22 -9.43 25.58 -9.79
CA ARG A 22 -8.33 25.39 -10.74
C ARG A 22 -7.69 24.02 -10.49
N GLU A 23 -7.26 23.38 -11.57
CA GLU A 23 -6.55 22.09 -11.55
C GLU A 23 -5.42 22.14 -10.51
N LEU A 24 -5.51 21.29 -9.48
CA LEU A 24 -4.39 21.02 -8.59
C LEU A 24 -3.39 20.16 -9.37
N PRO A 25 -2.08 20.45 -9.32
CA PRO A 25 -1.10 19.56 -9.93
C PRO A 25 -1.22 18.18 -9.28
N LEU A 26 -1.23 17.14 -10.12
CA LEU A 26 -1.13 15.77 -9.62
C LEU A 26 0.22 15.60 -8.89
N PRO A 27 0.31 14.69 -7.92
CA PRO A 27 1.58 14.35 -7.29
C PRO A 27 2.63 14.00 -8.33
N ASP A 28 3.88 14.39 -8.08
CA ASP A 28 5.00 14.00 -8.93
C ASP A 28 5.11 12.46 -8.94
N PRO A 29 4.98 11.79 -10.09
CA PRO A 29 5.05 10.33 -10.17
C PRO A 29 6.44 9.78 -9.81
N SER A 30 7.46 10.64 -9.70
CA SER A 30 8.80 10.28 -9.23
C SER A 30 9.03 10.52 -7.73
N ALA A 31 8.07 11.11 -7.03
CA ALA A 31 8.14 11.26 -5.59
C ALA A 31 8.09 9.88 -4.89
N PRO A 32 8.70 9.72 -3.70
CA PRO A 32 8.53 8.52 -2.89
C PRO A 32 7.05 8.24 -2.65
N ILE A 33 6.64 6.99 -2.88
CA ILE A 33 5.26 6.54 -2.68
C ILE A 33 4.99 6.52 -1.16
N PRO A 34 3.98 7.25 -0.65
CA PRO A 34 3.57 7.11 0.74
C PRO A 34 3.02 5.70 1.03
N GLU A 35 3.18 5.21 2.25
CA GLU A 35 2.65 3.89 2.65
C GLU A 35 1.14 3.74 2.37
N LEU A 36 0.35 4.79 2.62
CA LEU A 36 -1.08 4.81 2.30
C LEU A 36 -1.38 4.58 0.81
N GLU A 37 -0.50 5.04 -0.08
CA GLU A 37 -0.64 4.80 -1.52
C GLU A 37 -0.24 3.36 -1.87
N LEU A 38 0.78 2.80 -1.21
CA LEU A 38 1.12 1.38 -1.35
C LEU A 38 -0.04 0.48 -0.89
N GLN A 39 -0.64 0.79 0.26
CA GLN A 39 -1.86 0.12 0.74
C GLN A 39 -3.02 0.24 -0.26
N ALA A 40 -3.21 1.41 -0.88
CA ALA A 40 -4.25 1.61 -1.89
C ALA A 40 -4.02 0.73 -3.14
N GLN A 41 -2.77 0.64 -3.60
CA GLN A 41 -2.39 -0.22 -4.73
C GLN A 41 -2.55 -1.71 -4.39
N TRP A 42 -2.20 -2.10 -3.16
CA TRP A 42 -2.45 -3.45 -2.64
C TRP A 42 -3.94 -3.78 -2.62
N PHE A 43 -4.77 -2.87 -2.09
CA PHE A 43 -6.23 -3.02 -2.05
C PHE A 43 -6.85 -3.10 -3.46
N ALA A 44 -6.30 -2.37 -4.42
CA ALA A 44 -6.71 -2.44 -5.82
C ALA A 44 -6.27 -3.73 -6.53
N GLY A 45 -5.37 -4.52 -5.92
CA GLY A 45 -4.87 -5.78 -6.47
C GLY A 45 -3.80 -5.61 -7.55
N GLU A 46 -3.13 -4.45 -7.61
CA GLU A 46 -2.17 -4.10 -8.66
C GLU A 46 -0.92 -5.01 -8.66
N PHE A 47 -0.60 -5.63 -7.52
CA PHE A 47 0.55 -6.52 -7.37
C PHE A 47 0.25 -7.99 -7.68
N GLY A 48 -1.00 -8.32 -8.02
CA GLY A 48 -1.43 -9.71 -8.18
C GLY A 48 -1.60 -10.43 -6.83
N ARG A 49 -1.59 -11.77 -6.88
CA ARG A 49 -1.99 -12.62 -5.74
C ARG A 49 -1.01 -13.73 -5.42
N ASP A 50 -0.06 -13.98 -6.33
CA ASP A 50 0.87 -15.09 -6.25
C ASP A 50 2.28 -14.53 -6.05
N PHE A 51 2.92 -14.94 -4.96
CA PHE A 51 4.23 -14.45 -4.54
C PHE A 51 5.13 -15.61 -4.12
N THR A 52 6.41 -15.32 -3.93
CA THR A 52 7.39 -16.25 -3.37
C THR A 52 8.06 -15.56 -2.19
N SER A 53 8.09 -16.22 -1.03
CA SER A 53 8.73 -15.67 0.17
C SER A 53 10.25 -15.59 -0.02
N PRO A 54 10.97 -14.76 0.78
CA PRO A 54 12.43 -14.75 0.77
C PRO A 54 13.07 -16.12 1.05
N ASP A 55 12.36 -17.00 1.79
CA ASP A 55 12.81 -18.36 2.10
C ASP A 55 12.33 -19.41 1.06
N GLY A 56 11.64 -18.97 -0.01
CA GLY A 56 11.26 -19.80 -1.15
C GLY A 56 9.89 -20.46 -1.07
N GLU A 57 9.08 -20.13 -0.06
CA GLU A 57 7.71 -20.64 0.08
C GLU A 57 6.79 -20.02 -0.97
N THR A 58 5.82 -20.78 -1.45
CA THR A 58 4.78 -20.28 -2.36
C THR A 58 3.69 -19.58 -1.55
N ILE A 59 3.38 -18.34 -1.90
CA ILE A 59 2.34 -17.54 -1.24
C ILE A 59 1.20 -17.27 -2.24
N GLU A 60 -0.03 -17.63 -1.90
CA GLU A 60 -1.25 -17.29 -2.65
C GLU A 60 -2.20 -16.48 -1.75
N VAL A 61 -2.47 -15.23 -2.09
CA VAL A 61 -3.46 -14.38 -1.41
C VAL A 61 -4.87 -14.78 -1.85
N VAL A 62 -5.55 -15.62 -1.07
CA VAL A 62 -6.92 -16.11 -1.32
C VAL A 62 -7.97 -15.03 -1.02
N GLN A 63 -7.72 -14.19 -0.02
CA GLN A 63 -8.55 -13.04 0.35
C GLN A 63 -7.64 -11.95 0.92
N PHE A 64 -7.67 -10.76 0.31
CA PHE A 64 -6.89 -9.60 0.77
C PHE A 64 -7.34 -9.06 2.13
N GLY A 65 -8.58 -9.37 2.53
CA GLY A 65 -9.16 -8.87 3.78
C GLY A 65 -9.85 -7.52 3.61
N HIS A 66 -10.15 -6.89 4.74
CA HIS A 66 -10.75 -5.56 4.83
C HIS A 66 -9.68 -4.52 5.16
N TRP A 67 -9.57 -3.48 4.32
CA TRP A 67 -8.65 -2.38 4.57
C TRP A 67 -9.05 -1.63 5.84
N ASN A 68 -8.18 -1.68 6.84
CA ASN A 68 -8.29 -0.97 8.09
C ASN A 68 -7.56 0.37 7.99
N ARG A 69 -8.26 1.46 8.30
CA ARG A 69 -7.69 2.82 8.38
C ARG A 69 -7.58 3.33 9.82
N GLY A 70 -7.75 2.42 10.78
CA GLY A 70 -7.66 2.67 12.20
C GLY A 70 -6.35 2.15 12.79
N ALA A 71 -6.37 1.84 14.08
CA ALA A 71 -5.25 1.19 14.75
C ALA A 71 -5.20 -0.32 14.43
N GLY A 72 -4.00 -0.90 14.54
CA GLY A 72 -3.73 -2.30 14.23
C GLY A 72 -3.29 -2.49 12.79
N PRO A 73 -3.30 -3.75 12.29
CA PRO A 73 -2.79 -4.06 10.96
C PRO A 73 -3.57 -3.39 9.83
N ASP A 74 -2.91 -3.17 8.70
CA ASP A 74 -3.48 -2.50 7.52
C ASP A 74 -4.66 -3.25 6.92
N PHE A 75 -4.64 -4.59 6.93
CA PHE A 75 -5.74 -5.40 6.44
C PHE A 75 -6.10 -6.48 7.44
N THR A 76 -7.40 -6.59 7.74
CA THR A 76 -7.95 -7.58 8.68
C THR A 76 -8.73 -8.66 7.95
N GLU A 77 -8.91 -9.82 8.57
CA GLU A 77 -9.70 -10.94 8.01
C GLU A 77 -9.23 -11.40 6.61
N ALA A 78 -7.92 -11.38 6.40
CA ALA A 78 -7.26 -11.93 5.24
C ALA A 78 -7.19 -13.47 5.29
N ALA A 79 -6.98 -14.07 4.12
CA ALA A 79 -6.69 -15.48 3.98
C ALA A 79 -5.60 -15.69 2.94
N VAL A 80 -4.53 -16.37 3.33
CA VAL A 80 -3.32 -16.59 2.53
C VAL A 80 -2.99 -18.07 2.58
N LYS A 81 -2.63 -18.69 1.45
CA LYS A 81 -2.02 -20.02 1.47
C LYS A 81 -0.52 -19.88 1.41
N VAL A 82 0.18 -20.63 2.25
CA VAL A 82 1.64 -20.77 2.22
C VAL A 82 1.94 -22.23 1.97
N ASP A 83 2.63 -22.53 0.86
CA ASP A 83 2.86 -23.90 0.37
C ASP A 83 1.58 -24.77 0.34
N GLY A 84 0.46 -24.12 -0.01
CA GLY A 84 -0.86 -24.74 -0.09
C GLY A 84 -1.62 -24.86 1.24
N GLU A 85 -1.00 -24.54 2.37
CA GLU A 85 -1.67 -24.51 3.68
C GLU A 85 -2.37 -23.16 3.91
N LEU A 86 -3.68 -23.19 4.16
CA LEU A 86 -4.47 -21.98 4.39
C LEU A 86 -4.24 -21.40 5.79
N ARG A 87 -3.83 -20.13 5.85
CA ARG A 87 -3.71 -19.30 7.06
C ARG A 87 -4.71 -18.14 6.98
N ARG A 88 -5.30 -17.80 8.13
CA ARG A 88 -6.28 -16.71 8.27
C ARG A 88 -5.77 -15.74 9.33
N GLY A 89 -5.92 -14.46 9.08
CA GLY A 89 -5.41 -13.42 9.99
C GLY A 89 -5.41 -12.06 9.33
N ALA A 90 -4.36 -11.29 9.55
CA ALA A 90 -4.16 -9.95 9.01
C ALA A 90 -3.00 -9.88 8.00
N ILE A 91 -2.94 -8.79 7.24
CA ILE A 91 -1.81 -8.43 6.38
C ILE A 91 -1.33 -7.05 6.80
N GLU A 92 -0.03 -6.89 6.93
CA GLU A 92 0.63 -5.59 7.15
C GLU A 92 1.43 -5.18 5.92
N VAL A 93 1.37 -3.90 5.55
CA VAL A 93 2.01 -3.37 4.34
C VAL A 93 2.90 -2.17 4.68
N ASP A 94 4.21 -2.39 4.64
CA ASP A 94 5.21 -1.36 4.91
C ASP A 94 6.00 -0.96 3.67
N LEU A 95 6.74 0.15 3.73
CA LEU A 95 7.71 0.48 2.69
C LEU A 95 8.97 -0.40 2.75
N GLU A 96 9.42 -0.76 3.96
CA GLU A 96 10.64 -1.53 4.21
C GLU A 96 10.37 -2.64 5.24
N ALA A 97 11.10 -3.76 5.16
CA ALA A 97 10.96 -4.85 6.13
C ALA A 97 11.29 -4.41 7.57
N THR A 98 12.23 -3.48 7.73
CA THR A 98 12.67 -2.91 9.02
C THR A 98 11.61 -2.02 9.67
N SER A 99 10.60 -1.55 8.92
CA SER A 99 9.47 -0.80 9.49
C SER A 99 8.69 -1.61 10.51
N TRP A 100 8.66 -2.94 10.39
CA TRP A 100 8.00 -3.83 11.34
C TRP A 100 8.41 -3.54 12.80
N GLU A 101 9.72 -3.56 13.06
CA GLU A 101 10.27 -3.23 14.37
C GLU A 101 10.30 -1.72 14.62
N GLY A 102 10.55 -0.93 13.58
CA GLY A 102 10.57 0.54 13.69
C GLY A 102 9.26 1.14 14.19
N HIS A 103 8.13 0.51 13.87
CA HIS A 103 6.80 0.87 14.35
C HIS A 103 6.42 0.15 15.66
N GLY A 104 7.22 -0.82 16.11
CA GLY A 104 6.96 -1.61 17.31
C GLY A 104 5.88 -2.68 17.13
N HIS A 105 5.65 -3.16 15.90
CA HIS A 105 4.63 -4.18 15.61
C HIS A 105 4.94 -5.50 16.32
N GLY A 106 6.22 -5.90 16.37
CA GLY A 106 6.66 -7.13 17.04
C GLY A 106 6.38 -7.17 18.56
N GLU A 107 6.21 -6.02 19.22
CA GLU A 107 5.88 -5.92 20.65
C GLU A 107 4.41 -5.60 20.92
N ASN A 108 3.60 -5.43 19.86
CA ASN A 108 2.22 -4.99 19.95
C ASN A 108 1.26 -6.16 19.68
N PRO A 109 0.50 -6.65 20.69
CA PRO A 109 -0.41 -7.78 20.52
C PRO A 109 -1.51 -7.59 19.47
N ALA A 110 -1.77 -6.36 19.02
CA ALA A 110 -2.69 -6.11 17.91
C ALA A 110 -2.21 -6.72 16.58
N PHE A 111 -0.92 -7.05 16.47
CA PHE A 111 -0.28 -7.58 15.26
C PHE A 111 -0.01 -9.10 15.34
N ASP A 112 -0.34 -9.76 16.46
CA ASP A 112 -0.11 -11.21 16.65
C ASP A 112 -0.82 -12.10 15.61
N GLU A 113 -1.89 -11.58 15.00
CA GLU A 113 -2.66 -12.29 13.97
C GLU A 113 -2.18 -11.97 12.54
N VAL A 114 -1.12 -11.19 12.34
CA VAL A 114 -0.57 -10.94 11.00
C VAL A 114 0.01 -12.25 10.44
N VAL A 115 -0.51 -12.67 9.28
CA VAL A 115 -0.09 -13.91 8.60
C VAL A 115 0.75 -13.64 7.35
N LEU A 116 0.85 -12.38 6.94
CA LEU A 116 1.66 -11.94 5.81
C LEU A 116 2.09 -10.49 6.02
N HIS A 117 3.38 -10.24 5.95
CA HIS A 117 3.96 -8.90 5.90
C HIS A 117 4.47 -8.63 4.49
N VAL A 118 4.06 -7.50 3.91
CA VAL A 118 4.38 -7.10 2.54
C VAL A 118 5.17 -5.81 2.58
N PHE A 119 6.24 -5.71 1.80
CA PHE A 119 7.01 -4.47 1.68
C PHE A 119 7.62 -4.29 0.28
N LEU A 120 7.93 -3.04 -0.07
CA LEU A 120 8.48 -2.68 -1.38
C LEU A 120 10.01 -2.77 -1.43
N GLY A 121 10.68 -2.46 -0.32
CA GLY A 121 12.13 -2.44 -0.20
C GLY A 121 12.77 -3.79 -0.58
N LYS A 122 14.01 -3.75 -1.10
CA LYS A 122 14.76 -4.99 -1.38
C LYS A 122 15.06 -5.71 -0.06
N PHE A 123 14.87 -7.02 -0.05
CA PHE A 123 15.42 -7.87 0.99
C PHE A 123 16.94 -7.92 0.82
N ASP A 124 17.67 -7.28 1.72
CA ASP A 124 19.10 -7.58 1.87
C ASP A 124 19.19 -8.88 2.66
N ALA A 125 19.87 -9.90 2.12
CA ALA A 125 19.95 -11.25 2.70
C ALA A 125 20.62 -11.31 4.10
N GLU A 126 21.09 -10.18 4.62
CA GLU A 126 21.64 -10.01 5.98
C GLU A 126 20.65 -9.35 6.95
N ALA A 127 19.47 -8.95 6.51
CA ALA A 127 18.42 -8.45 7.39
C ALA A 127 18.03 -9.56 8.39
N PRO A 128 17.80 -9.21 9.67
CA PRO A 128 17.44 -10.19 10.69
C PRO A 128 16.19 -10.95 10.24
N ARG A 129 16.28 -12.29 10.28
CA ARG A 129 15.13 -13.16 10.17
C ARG A 129 14.35 -13.04 11.47
N PHE A 130 13.10 -12.59 11.36
CA PHE A 130 12.15 -12.52 12.47
C PHE A 130 11.78 -13.93 12.96
#